data_AF-A0A4U0VMW4-F1
#
_entry.id   AF-A0A4U0VMW4-F1
#
_cell.length_a   1.000
_cell.length_b   1.000
_cell.length_c   1.000
_cell.angle_alpha   90.00
_cell.angle_beta   90.00
_cell.angle_gamma   90.00
#
_symmetry.space_group_name_H-M   'P 1'
#
loop_
_entity.id
_entity.type
_entity.pdbx_description
1 polymer ?
#
loop_
_entity_poly.entity_id
_entity_poly.type
_entity_poly.pdbx_seq_one_letter_code
_entity_poly.pdbx_strand_id
1 'polypeptide(L)'
;MMTPRTTTTWLWAVLVALAATALLSTAWHLSSLEPRRGNTWHTLTRWRTSDPLAYRRQIQLATAQRAKRPAFDHVYVLSLPAREDRRADMRQLAQALAIDITFVDAADKEEPFLQWIAERVAESRKLRRQVMAEARQVAPESIGGMSIGSDWVTPFPGNLSSRDTDEPARFPPYPTTKTYGNRHWVSHLEALAASGGRHTSLRPSDPSLNVTSLLWDPLEPLPVRQVHKGVISTYWGQTRAIKRMLENGDKVALILEDDVDVEWDLMDGFWDQIEGRLPKREETGEYDWDVTFLGHCWGGEFQQPQYLHPLLHRSTGPMCLHGYALTARGAHRLLSHMLDPWSAFSTAVDLVIPSLLHIQSRVRSRLLESFSVVPPLIVQRKDGPSDLQRGNGSKWRGLLRDSTVERIRRDRGEWNDDWEDKDEDEERWVDPALKLRCAPV
;
A
#
# COMPACT_ATOMS: atom_id res chain seq x y z
N MET A 1 -14.83 -61.06 -69.78
CA MET A 1 -15.86 -60.17 -70.36
C MET A 1 -17.02 -60.10 -69.39
N MET A 2 -16.99 -59.14 -68.46
CA MET A 2 -18.12 -58.69 -67.63
C MET A 2 -17.66 -57.39 -66.97
N THR A 3 -18.40 -56.32 -67.20
CA THR A 3 -18.10 -54.93 -66.82
C THR A 3 -18.43 -54.66 -65.35
N PRO A 4 -17.68 -53.79 -64.64
CA PRO A 4 -18.13 -53.23 -63.37
C PRO A 4 -19.02 -52.00 -63.63
N ARG A 5 -20.19 -52.00 -63.00
CA ARG A 5 -21.12 -50.86 -62.91
C ARG A 5 -20.99 -50.21 -61.53
N THR A 6 -21.04 -48.87 -61.56
CA THR A 6 -21.67 -47.97 -60.58
C THR A 6 -21.09 -47.88 -59.17
N THR A 7 -20.09 -47.01 -58.97
CA THR A 7 -19.76 -46.42 -57.66
C THR A 7 -19.70 -44.89 -57.67
N THR A 8 -19.84 -44.23 -58.82
CA THR A 8 -19.67 -42.77 -58.94
C THR A 8 -20.93 -41.94 -58.69
N THR A 9 -22.14 -42.51 -58.70
CA THR A 9 -23.39 -41.74 -58.51
C THR A 9 -23.74 -41.47 -57.04
N TRP A 10 -23.29 -42.31 -56.11
CA TRP A 10 -23.59 -42.14 -54.68
C TRP A 10 -22.76 -41.02 -54.01
N LEU A 11 -21.51 -40.84 -54.42
CA LEU A 11 -20.64 -39.78 -53.87
C LEU A 11 -21.12 -38.38 -54.26
N TRP A 12 -21.66 -38.20 -55.46
CA TRP A 12 -22.22 -36.91 -55.89
C TRP A 12 -23.52 -36.55 -55.15
N ALA A 13 -24.37 -37.53 -54.86
CA ALA A 13 -25.61 -37.28 -54.11
C ALA A 13 -25.33 -36.84 -52.66
N VAL A 14 -24.32 -37.42 -52.01
CA VAL A 14 -23.95 -37.07 -50.63
C VAL A 14 -23.28 -35.69 -50.56
N LEU A 15 -22.43 -35.34 -51.53
CA LEU A 15 -21.79 -34.02 -51.59
C LEU A 15 -22.80 -32.89 -51.87
N VAL A 16 -23.80 -33.13 -52.72
CA VAL A 16 -24.88 -32.15 -52.98
C VAL A 16 -25.78 -31.97 -51.75
N ALA A 17 -26.10 -33.05 -51.03
CA ALA A 17 -26.89 -32.97 -49.80
C ALA A 17 -26.16 -32.18 -48.69
N LEU A 18 -24.85 -32.40 -48.51
CA LEU A 18 -24.05 -31.68 -47.52
C LEU A 18 -23.89 -30.19 -47.87
N ALA A 19 -23.71 -29.85 -49.15
CA ALA A 19 -23.65 -28.47 -49.61
C ALA A 19 -25.01 -27.75 -49.42
N ALA A 20 -26.13 -28.42 -49.66
CA ALA A 20 -27.46 -27.87 -49.43
C ALA A 20 -27.74 -27.59 -47.94
N THR A 21 -27.30 -28.46 -47.04
CA THR A 21 -27.44 -28.23 -45.58
C THR A 21 -26.55 -27.09 -45.07
N ALA A 22 -25.36 -26.89 -45.64
CA ALA A 22 -24.49 -25.77 -45.27
C ALA A 22 -25.04 -24.41 -45.76
N LEU A 23 -25.67 -24.38 -46.94
CA LEU A 23 -26.31 -23.19 -47.50
C LEU A 23 -27.61 -22.82 -46.77
N LEU A 24 -28.39 -23.81 -46.31
CA LEU A 24 -29.60 -23.55 -45.51
C LEU A 24 -29.28 -23.09 -44.08
N SER A 25 -28.20 -23.59 -43.47
CA SER A 25 -27.73 -23.14 -42.14
C SER A 25 -27.21 -21.70 -42.16
N THR A 26 -26.47 -21.33 -43.21
CA THR A 26 -26.00 -19.94 -43.40
C THR A 26 -27.14 -18.98 -43.74
N ALA A 27 -28.12 -19.40 -44.54
CA ALA A 27 -29.32 -18.59 -44.81
C ALA A 27 -30.21 -18.36 -43.57
N TRP A 28 -30.24 -19.31 -42.63
CA TRP A 28 -30.99 -19.14 -41.37
C TRP A 28 -30.26 -18.22 -40.37
N HIS A 29 -28.92 -18.22 -40.37
CA HIS A 29 -28.14 -17.26 -39.59
C HIS A 29 -28.11 -15.85 -40.19
N LEU A 30 -28.24 -15.70 -41.50
CA LEU A 30 -28.34 -14.38 -42.15
C LEU A 30 -29.75 -13.76 -42.11
N SER A 31 -30.81 -14.56 -41.96
CA SER A 31 -32.20 -14.07 -41.80
C SER A 31 -32.57 -13.72 -40.36
N SER A 32 -31.74 -14.07 -39.37
CA SER A 32 -31.88 -13.64 -37.97
C SER A 32 -31.12 -12.34 -37.65
N LEU A 33 -30.52 -11.71 -38.66
CA LEU A 33 -29.90 -10.38 -38.62
C LEU A 33 -30.77 -9.36 -39.36
N GLU A 34 -32.06 -9.27 -39.04
CA GLU A 34 -32.79 -8.03 -39.27
C GLU A 34 -32.41 -7.03 -38.18
N PRO A 35 -31.85 -5.85 -38.52
CA PRO A 35 -31.82 -4.76 -37.57
C PRO A 35 -33.26 -4.34 -37.37
N ARG A 36 -33.83 -4.65 -36.20
CA ARG A 36 -35.02 -3.98 -35.69
C ARG A 36 -34.73 -2.47 -35.71
N ARG A 37 -35.13 -1.79 -36.79
CA ARG A 37 -35.35 -0.34 -36.84
C ARG A 37 -36.57 -0.03 -35.99
N GLY A 38 -36.43 -0.23 -34.68
CA GLY A 38 -37.27 0.41 -33.69
C GLY A 38 -36.74 1.82 -33.52
N ASN A 39 -37.42 2.78 -34.16
CA ASN A 39 -37.29 4.20 -33.84
C ASN A 39 -37.44 4.39 -32.32
N THR A 40 -36.30 4.46 -31.64
CA THR A 40 -36.16 4.89 -30.25
C THR A 40 -35.14 6.03 -30.17
N TRP A 41 -34.99 6.78 -31.27
CA TRP A 41 -34.52 8.16 -31.20
C TRP A 41 -35.72 9.02 -30.83
N HIS A 42 -36.05 9.08 -29.54
CA HIS A 42 -36.79 10.16 -28.86
C HIS A 42 -37.28 9.69 -27.49
N THR A 43 -36.34 9.30 -26.63
CA THR A 43 -36.43 9.59 -25.19
C THR A 43 -35.00 9.78 -24.69
N LEU A 44 -34.37 10.85 -25.17
CA LEU A 44 -33.45 11.60 -24.33
C LEU A 44 -34.31 12.15 -23.20
N THR A 45 -34.58 11.31 -22.20
CA THR A 45 -35.04 11.76 -20.90
C THR A 45 -34.10 12.87 -20.51
N ARG A 46 -34.70 14.03 -20.25
CA ARG A 46 -34.04 15.19 -19.67
C ARG A 46 -33.58 14.76 -18.27
N TRP A 47 -32.43 14.11 -18.20
CA TRP A 47 -31.82 13.70 -16.95
C TRP A 47 -31.48 14.98 -16.19
N ARG A 48 -31.95 15.04 -14.94
CA ARG A 48 -31.62 16.13 -14.04
C ARG A 48 -30.10 16.25 -13.97
N THR A 49 -29.62 17.47 -14.16
CA THR A 49 -28.22 17.93 -14.09
C THR A 49 -27.63 17.83 -12.67
N SER A 50 -28.02 16.82 -11.88
CA SER A 50 -27.63 16.64 -10.49
C SER A 50 -26.99 15.28 -10.23
N ASP A 51 -26.63 14.53 -11.28
CA ASP A 51 -25.94 13.25 -11.14
C ASP A 51 -24.44 13.40 -11.50
N PRO A 52 -23.56 13.61 -10.50
CA PRO A 52 -22.12 13.82 -10.70
C PRO A 52 -21.37 12.61 -11.29
N LEU A 53 -22.04 11.47 -11.47
CA LEU A 53 -21.44 10.24 -12.02
C LEU A 53 -22.07 9.81 -13.34
N ALA A 54 -22.89 10.66 -13.97
CA ALA A 54 -23.58 10.32 -15.22
C ALA A 54 -22.59 9.87 -16.32
N TYR A 55 -21.43 10.53 -16.43
CA TYR A 55 -20.37 10.16 -17.36
C TYR A 55 -19.72 8.81 -17.02
N ARG A 56 -19.40 8.55 -15.74
CA ARG A 56 -18.86 7.26 -15.30
C ARG A 56 -19.86 6.13 -15.53
N ARG A 57 -21.13 6.34 -15.20
CA ARG A 57 -22.19 5.36 -15.51
C ARG A 57 -22.26 5.08 -17.01
N GLN A 58 -22.07 6.09 -17.85
CA GLN A 58 -22.05 5.91 -19.29
C GLN A 58 -20.84 5.10 -19.77
N ILE A 59 -19.64 5.35 -19.23
CA ILE A 59 -18.44 4.52 -19.50
C ILE A 59 -18.61 3.11 -18.94
N GLN A 60 -19.07 2.95 -17.70
CA GLN A 60 -19.37 1.65 -17.11
C GLN A 60 -20.39 0.91 -17.96
N LEU A 61 -21.51 1.51 -18.35
CA LEU A 61 -22.51 0.87 -19.22
C LEU A 61 -21.92 0.48 -20.59
N ALA A 62 -21.00 1.28 -21.13
CA ALA A 62 -20.31 0.98 -22.39
C ALA A 62 -19.23 -0.11 -22.23
N THR A 63 -18.69 -0.32 -21.03
CA THR A 63 -17.58 -1.26 -20.73
C THR A 63 -18.00 -2.47 -19.87
N ALA A 64 -19.24 -2.51 -19.38
CA ALA A 64 -19.79 -3.46 -18.41
C ALA A 64 -20.01 -4.89 -18.97
N GLN A 65 -19.52 -5.21 -20.16
CA GLN A 65 -19.58 -6.58 -20.68
C GLN A 65 -18.67 -7.58 -19.94
N ARG A 66 -17.94 -7.16 -18.91
CA ARG A 66 -17.24 -8.06 -17.99
C ARG A 66 -17.64 -7.77 -16.56
N ALA A 67 -18.29 -8.74 -15.91
CA ALA A 67 -18.37 -8.78 -14.46
C ALA A 67 -16.93 -8.84 -13.91
N LYS A 68 -16.37 -7.68 -13.57
CA LYS A 68 -15.06 -7.57 -12.95
C LYS A 68 -15.19 -7.98 -11.48
N ARG A 69 -14.32 -8.90 -11.06
CA ARG A 69 -14.05 -9.14 -9.63
C ARG A 69 -13.61 -7.79 -9.02
N PRO A 70 -14.00 -7.47 -7.78
CA PRO A 70 -13.46 -6.28 -7.11
C PRO A 70 -11.93 -6.38 -7.03
N ALA A 71 -11.25 -5.26 -7.33
CA ALA A 71 -9.79 -5.13 -7.38
C ALA A 71 -9.11 -5.46 -6.04
N PHE A 72 -9.79 -5.17 -4.93
CA PHE A 72 -9.38 -5.43 -3.56
C PHE A 72 -10.56 -6.01 -2.78
N ASP A 73 -10.30 -6.86 -1.79
CA ASP A 73 -11.37 -7.38 -0.92
C ASP A 73 -11.95 -6.24 -0.06
N HIS A 74 -11.07 -5.37 0.46
CA HIS A 74 -11.42 -4.11 1.12
C HIS A 74 -10.40 -3.00 0.81
N VAL A 75 -10.85 -1.75 0.90
CA VAL A 75 -10.01 -0.54 0.90
C VAL A 75 -10.08 0.11 2.27
N TYR A 76 -8.95 0.20 2.96
CA TYR A 76 -8.83 0.81 4.29
C TYR A 76 -8.26 2.23 4.17
N VAL A 77 -8.88 3.17 4.88
CA VAL A 77 -8.41 4.56 4.94
C VAL A 77 -8.05 4.89 6.38
N LEU A 78 -6.77 5.12 6.64
CA LEU A 78 -6.28 5.59 7.93
C LEU A 78 -6.62 7.07 8.07
N SER A 79 -7.39 7.41 9.11
CA SER A 79 -7.82 8.79 9.34
C SER A 79 -8.05 9.05 10.82
N LEU A 80 -7.73 10.25 11.29
CA LEU A 80 -8.13 10.67 12.64
C LEU A 80 -9.67 10.77 12.73
N PRO A 81 -10.31 10.26 13.80
CA PRO A 81 -11.76 10.39 13.99
C PRO A 81 -12.26 11.84 13.94
N ALA A 82 -11.45 12.78 14.44
CA ALA A 82 -11.78 14.20 14.48
C ALA A 82 -11.65 14.92 13.12
N ARG A 83 -10.99 14.31 12.11
CA ARG A 83 -10.80 14.89 10.77
C ARG A 83 -12.01 14.59 9.87
N GLU A 84 -13.17 15.10 10.26
CA GLU A 84 -14.41 14.91 9.51
C GLU A 84 -14.33 15.48 8.09
N ASP A 85 -13.53 16.53 7.89
CA ASP A 85 -13.20 17.12 6.59
C ASP A 85 -12.50 16.10 5.67
N ARG A 86 -11.41 15.49 6.12
CA ARG A 86 -10.67 14.48 5.33
C ARG A 86 -11.49 13.23 5.10
N ARG A 87 -12.27 12.77 6.10
CA ARG A 87 -13.20 11.65 5.92
C ARG A 87 -14.30 11.98 4.91
N ALA A 88 -14.79 13.21 4.87
CA ALA A 88 -15.76 13.63 3.85
C ALA A 88 -15.14 13.64 2.45
N ASP A 89 -13.93 14.18 2.30
CA ASP A 89 -13.17 14.12 1.04
C ASP A 89 -13.00 12.68 0.55
N MET A 90 -12.54 11.78 1.43
CA MET A 90 -12.30 10.38 1.07
C MET A 90 -13.60 9.64 0.71
N ARG A 91 -14.74 9.98 1.34
CA ARG A 91 -16.05 9.44 0.91
C ARG A 91 -16.44 9.93 -0.48
N GLN A 92 -16.15 11.19 -0.82
CA GLN A 92 -16.40 11.71 -2.16
C GLN A 92 -15.49 11.05 -3.21
N LEU A 93 -14.21 10.87 -2.88
CA LEU A 93 -13.26 10.13 -3.72
C LEU A 93 -13.72 8.68 -3.93
N ALA A 94 -14.13 7.99 -2.86
CA ALA A 94 -14.66 6.62 -2.93
C ALA A 94 -15.93 6.53 -3.79
N GLN A 95 -16.86 7.49 -3.64
CA GLN A 95 -18.05 7.59 -4.47
C GLN A 95 -17.70 7.80 -5.95
N ALA A 96 -16.71 8.66 -6.23
CA ALA A 96 -16.26 8.93 -7.59
C ALA A 96 -15.59 7.72 -8.24
N LEU A 97 -14.85 6.93 -7.46
CA LEU A 97 -14.23 5.67 -7.86
C LEU A 97 -15.17 4.45 -7.83
N ALA A 98 -16.41 4.62 -7.37
CA ALA A 98 -17.37 3.54 -7.16
C ALA A 98 -16.81 2.38 -6.31
N ILE A 99 -16.09 2.72 -5.24
CA ILE A 99 -15.54 1.77 -4.27
C ILE A 99 -16.11 2.00 -2.87
N ASP A 100 -16.13 0.94 -2.08
CA ASP A 100 -16.39 1.02 -0.65
C ASP A 100 -15.07 1.20 0.10
N ILE A 101 -15.06 2.11 1.09
CA ILE A 101 -13.93 2.33 1.98
C ILE A 101 -14.31 2.07 3.43
N THR A 102 -13.36 1.52 4.18
CA THR A 102 -13.46 1.33 5.63
C THR A 102 -12.47 2.25 6.33
N PHE A 103 -12.97 3.19 7.13
CA PHE A 103 -12.10 4.01 7.96
C PHE A 103 -11.49 3.19 9.10
N VAL A 104 -10.19 3.37 9.29
CA VAL A 104 -9.46 2.86 10.44
C VAL A 104 -9.04 4.06 11.27
N ASP A 105 -9.48 4.08 12.52
CA ASP A 105 -9.23 5.21 13.43
C ASP A 105 -7.75 5.29 13.78
N ALA A 106 -7.11 6.39 13.39
CA ALA A 106 -5.80 6.78 13.86
C ALA A 106 -5.87 7.28 15.32
N ALA A 107 -4.75 7.23 16.03
CA ALA A 107 -4.65 7.81 17.37
C ALA A 107 -4.21 9.27 17.27
N ASP A 108 -4.87 10.17 17.98
CA ASP A 108 -4.37 11.54 18.11
C ASP A 108 -2.99 11.55 18.78
N LYS A 109 -2.06 12.37 18.27
CA LYS A 109 -0.68 12.40 18.78
C LYS A 109 -0.60 12.86 20.25
N GLU A 110 -1.62 13.52 20.77
CA GLU A 110 -1.67 13.95 22.18
C GLU A 110 -2.26 12.90 23.11
N GLU A 111 -2.65 11.72 22.60
CA GLU A 111 -3.12 10.60 23.42
C GLU A 111 -2.05 10.13 24.44
N PRO A 112 -2.36 10.08 25.75
CA PRO A 112 -1.38 9.74 26.78
C PRO A 112 -0.74 8.36 26.61
N PHE A 113 -1.45 7.38 26.03
CA PHE A 113 -0.89 6.05 25.84
C PHE A 113 0.29 6.05 24.84
N LEU A 114 0.39 7.03 23.94
CA LEU A 114 1.55 7.15 23.03
C LEU A 114 2.83 7.54 23.78
N GLN A 115 2.70 8.34 24.85
CA GLN A 115 3.82 8.61 25.76
C GLN A 115 4.20 7.36 26.55
N TRP A 116 3.23 6.55 26.97
CA TRP A 116 3.50 5.25 27.58
C TRP A 116 4.26 4.33 26.61
N ILE A 117 3.89 4.29 25.32
CA ILE A 117 4.63 3.56 24.28
C ILE A 117 6.07 4.07 24.22
N ALA A 118 6.28 5.39 24.22
CA ALA A 118 7.62 5.98 24.16
C ALA A 118 8.54 5.50 25.31
N GLU A 119 8.02 5.38 26.54
CA GLU A 119 8.80 4.81 27.65
C GLU A 119 9.24 3.37 27.38
N ARG A 120 8.31 2.54 26.87
CA ARG A 120 8.61 1.14 26.54
C ARG A 120 9.61 1.03 25.39
N VAL A 121 9.53 1.94 24.41
CA VAL A 121 10.53 2.05 23.34
C VAL A 121 11.90 2.42 23.91
N ALA A 122 11.98 3.37 24.83
CA ALA A 122 13.25 3.76 25.47
C ALA A 122 13.89 2.58 26.22
N GLU A 123 13.08 1.83 26.99
CA GLU A 123 13.51 0.59 27.67
C GLU A 123 13.98 -0.47 26.67
N SER A 124 13.20 -0.71 25.60
CA SER A 124 13.53 -1.67 24.56
C SER A 124 14.84 -1.31 23.84
N ARG A 125 15.01 -0.04 23.45
CA ARG A 125 16.26 0.45 22.84
C ARG A 125 17.47 0.24 23.74
N LYS A 126 17.33 0.48 25.05
CA LYS A 126 18.42 0.25 26.02
C LYS A 126 18.85 -1.22 26.04
N LEU A 127 17.90 -2.15 26.15
CA LEU A 127 18.18 -3.59 26.13
C LEU A 127 18.77 -4.02 24.78
N ARG A 128 18.18 -3.54 23.70
CA ARG A 128 18.61 -3.84 22.33
C ARG A 128 20.06 -3.43 22.11
N ARG A 129 20.44 -2.21 22.52
CA ARG A 129 21.84 -1.74 22.44
C ARG A 129 22.81 -2.69 23.12
N GLN A 130 22.47 -3.21 24.30
CA GLN A 130 23.32 -4.16 25.03
C GLN A 130 23.52 -5.45 24.24
N VAL A 131 22.43 -6.06 23.76
CA VAL A 131 22.48 -7.31 22.99
C VAL A 131 23.27 -7.13 21.68
N MET A 132 23.07 -6.02 20.98
CA MET A 132 23.78 -5.73 19.72
C MET A 132 25.26 -5.43 19.96
N ALA A 133 25.59 -4.62 20.97
CA ALA A 133 26.97 -4.29 21.32
C ALA A 133 27.77 -5.55 21.67
N GLU A 134 27.18 -6.46 22.44
CA GLU A 134 27.77 -7.76 22.77
C GLU A 134 27.97 -8.62 21.50
N ALA A 135 26.92 -8.80 20.69
CA ALA A 135 26.97 -9.62 19.49
C ALA A 135 27.95 -9.11 18.43
N ARG A 136 28.18 -7.78 18.37
CA ARG A 136 29.08 -7.14 17.40
C ARG A 136 30.45 -6.81 17.97
N GLN A 137 30.65 -6.99 19.27
CA GLN A 137 31.88 -6.62 19.99
C GLN A 137 32.24 -5.14 19.83
N VAL A 138 31.25 -4.25 19.96
CA VAL A 138 31.41 -2.79 19.85
C VAL A 138 30.87 -2.09 21.09
N ALA A 139 31.14 -0.78 21.20
CA ALA A 139 30.60 0.04 22.28
C ALA A 139 29.07 0.24 22.12
N PRO A 140 28.26 0.20 23.18
CA PRO A 140 26.81 0.45 23.10
C PRO A 140 26.42 1.78 22.46
N GLU A 141 27.28 2.80 22.58
CA GLU A 141 27.07 4.14 22.04
C GLU A 141 27.15 4.19 20.50
N SER A 142 27.74 3.16 19.87
CA SER A 142 27.78 3.05 18.41
C SER A 142 26.54 2.37 17.82
N ILE A 143 25.58 1.96 18.65
CA ILE A 143 24.34 1.29 18.20
C ILE A 143 23.20 2.31 18.11
N GLY A 144 22.69 2.50 16.89
CA GLY A 144 21.60 3.42 16.59
C GLY A 144 21.56 3.87 15.12
N GLY A 145 21.24 5.14 14.92
CA GLY A 145 20.98 5.75 13.62
C GLY A 145 19.54 5.53 13.14
N MET A 146 19.00 6.39 12.29
CA MET A 146 17.63 6.28 11.76
C MET A 146 17.59 6.35 10.22
N SER A 147 18.66 5.89 9.57
CA SER A 147 18.73 5.66 8.13
C SER A 147 18.12 4.31 7.74
N ILE A 148 17.97 4.08 6.43
CA ILE A 148 17.62 2.76 5.89
C ILE A 148 18.68 1.74 6.32
N GLY A 149 18.24 0.64 6.93
CA GLY A 149 19.15 -0.36 7.51
C GLY A 149 19.53 -0.08 8.96
N SER A 150 18.90 0.91 9.59
CA SER A 150 19.11 1.30 10.99
C SER A 150 19.14 0.12 11.95
N ASP A 151 19.98 0.26 12.98
CA ASP A 151 20.06 -0.69 14.08
C ASP A 151 18.75 -0.84 14.85
N TRP A 152 17.79 0.08 14.74
CA TRP A 152 16.51 -0.02 15.43
C TRP A 152 15.52 -1.01 14.82
N VAL A 153 15.71 -1.38 13.56
CA VAL A 153 14.76 -2.23 12.80
C VAL A 153 15.36 -3.52 12.27
N THR A 154 16.68 -3.71 12.36
CA THR A 154 17.30 -4.97 11.96
C THR A 154 16.78 -6.16 12.80
N PRO A 155 16.40 -7.30 12.19
CA PRO A 155 15.99 -8.47 12.97
C PRO A 155 17.19 -9.27 13.54
N PHE A 156 18.43 -8.83 13.25
CA PHE A 156 19.65 -9.54 13.60
C PHE A 156 20.56 -8.66 14.46
N PRO A 157 20.98 -9.12 15.67
CA PRO A 157 21.89 -8.36 16.52
C PRO A 157 23.33 -8.35 16.00
N GLY A 158 23.77 -9.40 15.31
CA GLY A 158 25.14 -9.52 14.79
C GLY A 158 25.44 -8.67 13.55
N ASN A 159 26.67 -8.78 13.05
CA ASN A 159 27.10 -8.09 11.83
C ASN A 159 26.49 -8.75 10.59
N LEU A 160 25.95 -7.93 9.67
CA LEU A 160 25.36 -8.38 8.41
C LEU A 160 26.40 -8.57 7.29
N SER A 161 27.68 -8.32 7.57
CA SER A 161 28.79 -8.34 6.59
C SER A 161 29.45 -9.70 6.44
N SER A 162 29.14 -10.67 7.30
CA SER A 162 29.61 -12.04 7.15
C SER A 162 28.88 -12.69 5.96
N ARG A 163 29.60 -12.87 4.85
CA ARG A 163 29.20 -13.79 3.76
C ARG A 163 29.35 -15.27 4.17
N ASP A 164 29.46 -15.57 5.47
CA ASP A 164 29.49 -16.96 5.93
C ASP A 164 28.20 -17.66 5.49
N THR A 165 28.30 -18.99 5.41
CA THR A 165 27.26 -19.85 4.89
C THR A 165 25.99 -19.88 5.74
N ASP A 166 26.03 -19.33 6.95
CA ASP A 166 25.01 -19.51 7.96
C ASP A 166 24.15 -18.24 8.09
N GLU A 167 22.83 -18.44 8.25
CA GLU A 167 21.90 -17.34 8.44
C GLU A 167 22.23 -16.57 9.74
N PRO A 168 22.21 -15.24 9.75
CA PRO A 168 22.49 -14.49 10.96
C PRO A 168 21.51 -14.86 12.06
N ALA A 169 22.01 -15.05 13.28
CA ALA A 169 21.18 -15.29 14.44
C ALA A 169 20.18 -14.13 14.64
N ARG A 170 18.93 -14.45 14.99
CA ARG A 170 17.91 -13.46 15.35
C ARG A 170 18.09 -12.99 16.79
N PHE A 171 17.42 -11.91 17.16
CA PHE A 171 17.34 -11.51 18.56
C PHE A 171 16.78 -12.64 19.45
N PRO A 172 17.27 -12.78 20.69
CA PRO A 172 16.68 -13.71 21.64
C PRO A 172 15.23 -13.31 21.98
N PRO A 173 14.43 -14.22 22.56
CA PRO A 173 13.10 -13.88 23.05
C PRO A 173 13.13 -12.66 23.97
N TYR A 174 12.25 -11.69 23.72
CA TYR A 174 12.18 -10.49 24.54
C TYR A 174 11.71 -10.81 25.97
N PRO A 175 12.31 -10.20 27.02
CA PRO A 175 11.93 -10.46 28.40
C PRO A 175 10.45 -10.25 28.68
N THR A 176 9.83 -11.20 29.39
CA THR A 176 8.45 -11.06 29.87
C THR A 176 8.43 -10.56 31.31
N THR A 177 7.34 -9.92 31.72
CA THR A 177 7.20 -9.43 33.10
C THR A 177 5.84 -9.79 33.68
N LYS A 178 5.83 -10.05 35.01
CA LYS A 178 4.61 -10.27 35.78
C LYS A 178 3.63 -9.10 35.67
N THR A 179 4.13 -7.87 35.54
CA THR A 179 3.32 -6.65 35.37
C THR A 179 2.36 -6.75 34.18
N TYR A 180 2.77 -7.48 33.14
CA TYR A 180 1.98 -7.67 31.91
C TYR A 180 1.29 -9.04 31.83
N GLY A 181 1.22 -9.75 32.95
CA GLY A 181 0.71 -11.12 33.01
C GLY A 181 1.62 -12.11 32.29
N ASN A 182 2.94 -12.02 32.53
CA ASN A 182 3.98 -12.83 31.90
C ASN A 182 4.03 -12.69 30.36
N ARG A 183 3.77 -11.47 29.87
CA ARG A 183 3.92 -11.09 28.46
C ARG A 183 4.98 -9.98 28.32
N HIS A 184 5.43 -9.74 27.10
CA HIS A 184 6.18 -8.54 26.78
C HIS A 184 5.23 -7.35 26.53
N TRP A 185 5.81 -6.14 26.48
CA TRP A 185 5.05 -4.89 26.45
C TRP A 185 4.17 -4.74 25.19
N VAL A 186 4.64 -5.15 24.01
CA VAL A 186 3.82 -5.12 22.78
C VAL A 186 2.62 -6.06 22.89
N SER A 187 2.78 -7.33 23.28
CA SER A 187 1.63 -8.23 23.47
C SER A 187 0.65 -7.73 24.52
N HIS A 188 1.11 -7.01 25.55
CA HIS A 188 0.24 -6.37 26.53
C HIS A 188 -0.58 -5.23 25.91
N LEU A 189 0.07 -4.33 25.18
CA LEU A 189 -0.58 -3.25 24.43
C LEU A 189 -1.64 -3.80 23.47
N GLU A 190 -1.29 -4.86 22.74
CA GLU A 190 -2.19 -5.49 21.79
C GLU A 190 -3.38 -6.19 22.44
N ALA A 191 -3.16 -6.90 23.54
CA ALA A 191 -4.25 -7.51 24.29
C ALA A 191 -5.23 -6.46 24.83
N LEU A 192 -4.72 -5.32 25.30
CA LEU A 192 -5.56 -4.20 25.74
C LEU A 192 -6.33 -3.54 24.59
N ALA A 193 -5.70 -3.41 23.42
CA ALA A 193 -6.36 -2.86 22.24
C ALA A 193 -7.50 -3.77 21.77
N ALA A 194 -7.25 -5.07 21.65
CA ALA A 194 -8.26 -6.07 21.29
C ALA A 194 -9.40 -6.16 22.34
N SER A 195 -9.13 -5.82 23.59
CA SER A 195 -10.12 -5.81 24.69
C SER A 195 -10.98 -4.54 24.70
N GLY A 196 -11.53 -4.15 23.54
CA GLY A 196 -12.43 -2.99 23.43
C GLY A 196 -11.73 -1.64 23.61
N GLY A 197 -10.48 -1.50 23.14
CA GLY A 197 -9.80 -0.20 23.15
C GLY A 197 -9.21 0.20 24.51
N ARG A 198 -9.08 -0.71 25.48
CA ARG A 198 -8.56 -0.42 26.83
C ARG A 198 -7.10 0.08 26.86
N HIS A 199 -6.37 -0.01 25.76
CA HIS A 199 -5.03 0.58 25.62
C HIS A 199 -5.02 2.09 25.89
N THR A 200 -6.12 2.80 25.62
CA THR A 200 -6.26 4.23 25.91
C THR A 200 -6.24 4.57 27.40
N SER A 201 -6.32 3.57 28.29
CA SER A 201 -6.14 3.76 29.74
C SER A 201 -4.68 3.80 30.19
N LEU A 202 -3.74 3.40 29.33
CA LEU A 202 -2.31 3.44 29.64
C LEU A 202 -1.83 4.89 29.78
N ARG A 203 -0.97 5.14 30.75
CA ARG A 203 -0.43 6.47 31.07
C ARG A 203 1.08 6.38 31.23
N PRO A 204 1.84 7.41 30.82
CA PRO A 204 3.27 7.46 31.12
C PRO A 204 3.47 7.58 32.64
N SER A 205 4.65 7.20 33.09
CA SER A 205 5.10 7.38 34.48
C SER A 205 5.26 8.87 34.80
N ASP A 206 5.66 9.68 33.82
CA ASP A 206 5.68 11.15 33.88
C ASP A 206 4.65 11.76 32.91
N PRO A 207 3.60 12.44 33.39
CA PRO A 207 2.61 13.11 32.53
C PRO A 207 3.19 14.22 31.65
N SER A 208 4.34 14.80 32.04
CA SER A 208 5.04 15.86 31.31
C SER A 208 6.11 15.33 30.35
N LEU A 209 6.15 14.01 30.13
CA LEU A 209 7.17 13.34 29.34
C LEU A 209 7.33 13.97 27.95
N ASN A 210 8.55 14.46 27.68
CA ASN A 210 8.97 14.89 26.37
C ASN A 210 9.47 13.69 25.55
N VAL A 211 8.59 13.17 24.67
CA VAL A 211 8.88 12.01 23.82
C VAL A 211 10.10 12.20 22.94
N THR A 212 10.23 13.37 22.30
CA THR A 212 11.36 13.65 21.39
C THR A 212 12.69 13.64 22.14
N SER A 213 12.73 14.21 23.35
CA SER A 213 13.94 14.17 24.18
C SER A 213 14.26 12.77 24.68
N LEU A 214 13.24 12.00 25.09
CA LEU A 214 13.41 10.64 25.60
C LEU A 214 13.95 9.69 24.51
N LEU A 215 13.47 9.84 23.28
CA LEU A 215 13.78 8.96 22.16
C LEU A 215 14.79 9.55 21.18
N TRP A 216 15.47 10.63 21.57
CA TRP A 216 16.51 11.23 20.75
C TRP A 216 17.64 10.22 20.51
N ASP A 217 17.97 10.00 19.24
CA ASP A 217 19.13 9.21 18.86
C ASP A 217 20.30 10.13 18.47
N PRO A 218 21.40 10.13 19.24
CA PRO A 218 22.56 10.97 18.94
C PRO A 218 23.28 10.61 17.64
N LEU A 219 23.07 9.39 17.11
CA LEU A 219 23.66 8.96 15.83
C LEU A 219 22.82 9.37 14.62
N GLU A 220 21.64 9.97 14.83
CA GLU A 220 20.82 10.51 13.75
C GLU A 220 20.94 12.04 13.71
N PRO A 221 21.69 12.61 12.74
CA PRO A 221 21.91 14.04 12.68
C PRO A 221 20.70 14.84 12.18
N LEU A 222 19.71 14.21 11.54
CA LEU A 222 18.56 14.91 10.96
C LEU A 222 17.39 14.95 11.94
N PRO A 223 17.00 16.14 12.45
CA PRO A 223 15.91 16.26 13.41
C PRO A 223 14.57 15.71 12.90
N VAL A 224 14.34 15.77 11.59
CA VAL A 224 13.10 15.30 10.94
C VAL A 224 12.92 13.78 10.98
N ARG A 225 13.99 13.02 11.27
CA ARG A 225 13.95 11.55 11.39
C ARG A 225 13.71 11.08 12.82
N GLN A 226 13.89 11.97 13.79
CA GLN A 226 13.79 11.65 15.21
C GLN A 226 12.37 11.23 15.56
N VAL A 227 12.25 10.24 16.45
CA VAL A 227 10.94 9.73 16.87
C VAL A 227 10.28 10.75 17.79
N HIS A 228 9.08 11.20 17.40
CA HIS A 228 8.22 12.07 18.19
C HIS A 228 6.80 11.48 18.27
N LYS A 229 5.90 12.12 19.02
CA LYS A 229 4.52 11.62 19.24
C LYS A 229 3.78 11.30 17.93
N GLY A 230 3.88 12.20 16.94
CA GLY A 230 3.33 11.99 15.59
C GLY A 230 3.85 10.72 14.92
N VAL A 231 5.16 10.44 14.99
CA VAL A 231 5.74 9.20 14.43
C VAL A 231 5.13 7.95 15.07
N ILE A 232 4.97 7.94 16.40
CA ILE A 232 4.37 6.81 17.14
C ILE A 232 2.89 6.66 16.77
N SER A 233 2.16 7.77 16.63
CA SER A 233 0.76 7.80 16.19
C SER A 233 0.59 7.22 14.77
N THR A 234 1.41 7.64 13.79
CA THR A 234 1.39 7.08 12.44
C THR A 234 1.70 5.59 12.43
N TYR A 235 2.73 5.18 13.18
CA TYR A 235 3.10 3.77 13.32
C TYR A 235 1.94 2.94 13.88
N TRP A 236 1.28 3.45 14.93
CA TRP A 236 0.11 2.83 15.53
C TRP A 236 -1.00 2.65 14.49
N GLY A 237 -1.36 3.74 13.79
CA GLY A 237 -2.38 3.75 12.76
C GLY A 237 -2.14 2.74 11.64
N GLN A 238 -0.92 2.73 11.07
CA GLN A 238 -0.55 1.80 10.00
C GLN A 238 -0.69 0.33 10.46
N THR A 239 -0.23 -0.02 11.66
CA THR A 239 -0.41 -1.39 12.17
C THR A 239 -1.87 -1.74 12.45
N ARG A 240 -2.73 -0.76 12.80
CA ARG A 240 -4.18 -1.00 12.94
C ARG A 240 -4.84 -1.32 11.61
N ALA A 241 -4.47 -0.61 10.54
CA ALA A 241 -5.02 -0.87 9.21
C ALA A 241 -4.66 -2.28 8.73
N ILE A 242 -3.40 -2.68 8.87
CA ILE A 242 -2.94 -4.03 8.51
C ILE A 242 -3.62 -5.11 9.37
N LYS A 243 -3.88 -4.84 10.64
CA LYS A 243 -4.63 -5.78 11.50
C LYS A 243 -6.09 -5.91 11.11
N ARG A 244 -6.74 -4.79 10.81
CA ARG A 244 -8.13 -4.77 10.39
C ARG A 244 -8.35 -5.64 9.15
N MET A 245 -7.42 -5.59 8.20
CA MET A 245 -7.38 -6.47 7.04
C MET A 245 -7.40 -7.96 7.44
N LEU A 246 -6.53 -8.37 8.36
CA LEU A 246 -6.46 -9.77 8.81
C LEU A 246 -7.71 -10.19 9.60
N GLU A 247 -8.25 -9.32 10.44
CA GLU A 247 -9.47 -9.55 11.21
C GLU A 247 -10.69 -9.76 10.30
N ASN A 248 -10.73 -9.06 9.16
CA ASN A 248 -11.77 -9.22 8.15
C ASN A 248 -11.56 -10.44 7.24
N GLY A 249 -10.40 -11.11 7.31
CA GLY A 249 -10.10 -12.28 6.50
C GLY A 249 -9.78 -11.98 5.03
N ASP A 250 -9.33 -10.76 4.75
CA ASP A 250 -8.99 -10.32 3.38
C ASP A 250 -7.78 -11.08 2.84
N LYS A 251 -7.83 -11.45 1.56
CA LYS A 251 -6.69 -12.02 0.83
C LYS A 251 -5.78 -10.91 0.32
N VAL A 252 -6.38 -9.85 -0.21
CA VAL A 252 -5.68 -8.65 -0.71
C VAL A 252 -6.50 -7.41 -0.36
N ALA A 253 -5.83 -6.41 0.22
CA ALA A 253 -6.45 -5.13 0.53
C ALA A 253 -5.60 -3.96 0.05
N LEU A 254 -6.25 -2.81 -0.15
CA LEU A 254 -5.59 -1.53 -0.36
C LEU A 254 -5.62 -0.72 0.93
N ILE A 255 -4.49 -0.16 1.34
CA ILE A 255 -4.37 0.72 2.50
C ILE A 255 -3.98 2.11 2.01
N LEU A 256 -4.72 3.12 2.47
CA LEU A 256 -4.58 4.52 2.11
C LEU A 256 -4.48 5.40 3.37
N GLU A 257 -3.74 6.51 3.26
CA GLU A 257 -3.92 7.67 4.15
C GLU A 257 -5.11 8.53 3.67
N ASP A 258 -5.62 9.43 4.51
CA ASP A 258 -6.84 10.21 4.22
C ASP A 258 -6.60 11.50 3.41
N ASP A 259 -5.34 11.78 3.09
CA ASP A 259 -4.91 12.91 2.29
C ASP A 259 -4.36 12.48 0.94
N VAL A 260 -4.85 11.38 0.36
CA VAL A 260 -4.42 10.92 -0.98
C VAL A 260 -5.31 11.39 -2.12
N ASP A 261 -4.76 11.33 -3.32
CA ASP A 261 -5.45 11.34 -4.61
C ASP A 261 -5.04 10.08 -5.40
N VAL A 262 -5.89 9.65 -6.31
CA VAL A 262 -5.81 8.34 -6.96
C VAL A 262 -6.09 8.48 -8.45
N GLU A 263 -5.39 7.70 -9.30
CA GLU A 263 -5.71 7.60 -10.72
C GLU A 263 -7.17 7.17 -10.92
N TRP A 264 -7.88 7.90 -11.77
CA TRP A 264 -9.30 7.72 -12.03
C TRP A 264 -9.69 6.28 -12.41
N ASP A 265 -8.84 5.62 -13.21
CA ASP A 265 -9.07 4.29 -13.76
C ASP A 265 -8.40 3.16 -12.95
N LEU A 266 -7.79 3.47 -11.78
CA LEU A 266 -7.10 2.49 -10.94
C LEU A 266 -7.99 1.27 -10.64
N MET A 267 -9.22 1.57 -10.21
CA MET A 267 -10.24 0.58 -9.84
C MET A 267 -10.98 0.01 -11.05
N ASP A 268 -10.88 0.65 -12.21
CA ASP A 268 -11.52 0.22 -13.46
C ASP A 268 -10.60 -0.73 -14.26
N GLY A 269 -9.89 -1.61 -13.56
CA GLY A 269 -9.08 -2.71 -14.10
C GLY A 269 -7.67 -2.32 -14.55
N PHE A 270 -7.19 -1.13 -14.22
CA PHE A 270 -5.77 -0.83 -14.38
C PHE A 270 -4.93 -1.61 -13.36
N TRP A 271 -5.38 -1.68 -12.10
CA TRP A 271 -4.75 -2.54 -11.09
C TRP A 271 -4.72 -4.01 -11.52
N ASP A 272 -5.82 -4.55 -12.06
CA ASP A 272 -5.89 -5.96 -12.50
C ASP A 272 -4.78 -6.33 -13.50
N GLN A 273 -4.39 -5.39 -14.38
CA GLN A 273 -3.32 -5.59 -15.36
C GLN A 273 -1.94 -5.69 -14.70
N ILE A 274 -1.72 -4.94 -13.61
CA ILE A 274 -0.49 -4.96 -12.83
C ILE A 274 -0.47 -6.19 -11.92
N GLU A 275 -1.54 -6.41 -11.16
CA GLU A 275 -1.69 -7.52 -10.21
C GLU A 275 -1.54 -8.88 -10.92
N GLY A 276 -2.08 -9.00 -12.14
CA GLY A 276 -1.94 -10.20 -12.97
C GLY A 276 -0.49 -10.55 -13.34
N ARG A 277 0.47 -9.63 -13.15
CA ARG A 277 1.90 -9.84 -13.40
C ARG A 277 2.71 -10.06 -12.12
N LEU A 278 2.12 -9.87 -10.95
CA LEU A 278 2.80 -10.12 -9.69
C LEU A 278 3.00 -11.63 -9.45
N PRO A 279 4.06 -12.01 -8.70
CA PRO A 279 4.35 -13.41 -8.42
C PRO A 279 3.17 -14.16 -7.77
N LYS A 280 2.92 -15.36 -8.28
CA LYS A 280 1.99 -16.35 -7.70
C LYS A 280 2.70 -17.70 -7.62
N ARG A 281 2.36 -18.51 -6.62
CA ARG A 281 2.85 -19.88 -6.51
C ARG A 281 2.20 -20.73 -7.59
N GLU A 282 3.00 -21.42 -8.38
CA GLU A 282 2.51 -22.20 -9.53
C GLU A 282 1.53 -23.29 -9.11
N GLU A 283 1.77 -23.93 -7.95
CA GLU A 283 0.98 -25.09 -7.53
C GLU A 283 -0.40 -24.71 -6.98
N THR A 284 -0.52 -23.54 -6.36
CA THR A 284 -1.72 -23.12 -5.62
C THR A 284 -2.43 -21.93 -6.26
N GLY A 285 -1.74 -21.18 -7.11
CA GLY A 285 -2.20 -19.89 -7.63
C GLY A 285 -2.26 -18.78 -6.56
N GLU A 286 -1.81 -19.06 -5.33
CA GLU A 286 -1.77 -18.08 -4.24
C GLU A 286 -0.70 -17.02 -4.47
N TYR A 287 -0.92 -15.82 -3.94
CA TYR A 287 0.01 -14.72 -4.07
C TYR A 287 1.37 -15.02 -3.41
N ASP A 288 2.45 -14.79 -4.15
CA ASP A 288 3.84 -14.91 -3.65
C ASP A 288 4.51 -13.55 -3.42
N TRP A 289 3.78 -12.45 -3.59
CA TRP A 289 4.20 -11.11 -3.17
C TRP A 289 3.60 -10.74 -1.80
N ASP A 290 4.24 -9.82 -1.10
CA ASP A 290 3.81 -9.38 0.23
C ASP A 290 3.15 -8.00 0.17
N VAL A 291 3.86 -7.02 -0.38
CA VAL A 291 3.39 -5.62 -0.50
C VAL A 291 3.67 -5.06 -1.89
N THR A 292 2.75 -4.25 -2.42
CA THR A 292 2.95 -3.49 -3.66
C THR A 292 2.60 -2.02 -3.45
N PHE A 293 3.57 -1.13 -3.60
CA PHE A 293 3.39 0.31 -3.43
C PHE A 293 2.75 0.91 -4.69
N LEU A 294 1.52 1.39 -4.55
CA LEU A 294 0.80 2.14 -5.58
C LEU A 294 1.06 3.64 -5.45
N GLY A 295 1.33 4.07 -4.24
CA GLY A 295 1.79 5.40 -3.87
C GLY A 295 2.99 5.27 -2.95
N HIS A 296 4.08 5.90 -3.35
CA HIS A 296 5.27 6.05 -2.52
C HIS A 296 5.90 7.41 -2.80
N CYS A 297 6.53 7.99 -1.80
CA CYS A 297 7.37 9.15 -1.99
C CYS A 297 8.76 8.69 -2.33
N TRP A 298 9.42 9.40 -3.25
CA TRP A 298 10.84 9.18 -3.53
C TRP A 298 11.14 7.69 -3.86
N GLY A 299 12.42 7.32 -3.88
CA GLY A 299 12.86 5.95 -4.14
C GLY A 299 13.71 5.80 -5.40
N GLY A 300 14.48 4.72 -5.48
CA GLY A 300 15.29 4.36 -6.64
C GLY A 300 14.54 3.44 -7.60
N GLU A 301 13.21 3.36 -7.48
CA GLU A 301 12.42 2.30 -8.11
C GLU A 301 12.44 2.39 -9.64
N PHE A 302 12.44 3.60 -10.20
CA PHE A 302 12.60 3.82 -11.64
C PHE A 302 13.96 3.33 -12.18
N GLN A 303 14.97 3.17 -11.31
CA GLN A 303 16.29 2.66 -11.69
C GLN A 303 16.32 1.13 -11.73
N GLN A 304 15.27 0.46 -11.24
CA GLN A 304 15.16 -0.99 -11.30
C GLN A 304 14.59 -1.44 -12.64
N PRO A 305 14.98 -2.62 -13.15
CA PRO A 305 14.35 -3.20 -14.33
C PRO A 305 12.83 -3.36 -14.14
N GLN A 306 12.09 -3.17 -15.22
CA GLN A 306 10.66 -3.49 -15.27
C GLN A 306 10.45 -4.99 -15.01
N TYR A 307 9.43 -5.32 -14.24
CA TYR A 307 9.06 -6.67 -13.86
C TYR A 307 7.73 -7.06 -14.53
N LEU A 308 7.80 -7.71 -15.69
CA LEU A 308 6.66 -8.29 -16.42
C LEU A 308 5.52 -7.31 -16.80
N HIS A 309 5.62 -6.03 -16.41
CA HIS A 309 4.73 -4.92 -16.72
C HIS A 309 5.57 -3.64 -16.83
N PRO A 310 5.30 -2.71 -17.77
CA PRO A 310 6.14 -1.51 -17.97
C PRO A 310 6.24 -0.58 -16.77
N LEU A 311 5.25 -0.61 -15.89
CA LEU A 311 5.18 0.25 -14.69
C LEU A 311 5.57 -0.47 -13.40
N LEU A 312 5.81 -1.78 -13.43
CA LEU A 312 6.02 -2.57 -12.23
C LEU A 312 7.50 -2.81 -12.02
N HIS A 313 8.00 -2.56 -10.82
CA HIS A 313 9.40 -2.72 -10.46
C HIS A 313 9.51 -3.47 -9.14
N ARG A 314 10.59 -4.23 -8.96
CA ARG A 314 10.93 -4.77 -7.63
C ARG A 314 11.34 -3.61 -6.74
N SER A 315 10.77 -3.54 -5.54
CA SER A 315 11.08 -2.46 -4.61
C SER A 315 12.52 -2.57 -4.11
N THR A 316 13.17 -1.42 -3.94
CA THR A 316 14.52 -1.29 -3.36
C THR A 316 14.52 -0.44 -2.10
N GLY A 317 13.71 0.60 -2.06
CA GLY A 317 13.60 1.49 -0.92
C GLY A 317 12.45 2.47 -1.10
N PRO A 318 11.19 1.99 -1.20
CA PRO A 318 10.03 2.85 -1.29
C PRO A 318 9.87 3.57 0.05
N MET A 319 9.62 4.87 0.01
CA MET A 319 9.34 5.68 1.20
C MET A 319 7.87 6.10 1.21
N CYS A 320 7.37 6.50 2.37
CA CYS A 320 5.95 6.77 2.64
C CYS A 320 5.05 5.52 2.55
N LEU A 321 3.98 5.53 3.35
CA LEU A 321 2.95 4.49 3.37
C LEU A 321 1.56 5.05 3.06
N HIS A 322 1.49 6.06 2.19
CA HIS A 322 0.24 6.74 1.85
C HIS A 322 -0.67 5.91 0.94
N GLY A 323 -0.14 4.97 0.14
CA GLY A 323 -0.97 4.09 -0.69
C GLY A 323 -0.31 2.78 -1.10
N TYR A 324 -0.75 1.65 -0.55
CA TYR A 324 -0.15 0.35 -0.87
C TYR A 324 -1.15 -0.80 -0.81
N ALA A 325 -0.97 -1.75 -1.74
CA ALA A 325 -1.66 -3.02 -1.73
C ALA A 325 -0.89 -4.04 -0.88
N LEU A 326 -1.61 -4.91 -0.18
CA LEU A 326 -1.03 -5.88 0.75
C LEU A 326 -1.75 -7.22 0.63
N THR A 327 -1.01 -8.33 0.65
CA THR A 327 -1.59 -9.68 0.75
C THR A 327 -1.74 -10.12 2.20
N ALA A 328 -2.63 -11.07 2.51
CA ALA A 328 -2.77 -11.61 3.87
C ALA A 328 -1.44 -12.13 4.43
N ARG A 329 -0.66 -12.81 3.58
CA ARG A 329 0.68 -13.28 3.92
C ARG A 329 1.63 -12.11 4.20
N GLY A 330 1.59 -11.09 3.36
CA GLY A 330 2.36 -9.86 3.54
C GLY A 330 1.98 -9.14 4.84
N ALA A 331 0.70 -9.07 5.17
CA ALA A 331 0.21 -8.52 6.42
C ALA A 331 0.77 -9.25 7.65
N HIS A 332 0.72 -10.59 7.66
CA HIS A 332 1.35 -11.38 8.73
C HIS A 332 2.86 -11.13 8.85
N ARG A 333 3.59 -11.05 7.73
CA ARG A 333 5.04 -10.79 7.71
C ARG A 333 5.37 -9.37 8.16
N LEU A 334 4.66 -8.36 7.67
CA LEU A 334 4.90 -6.97 8.08
C LEU A 334 4.59 -6.79 9.56
N LEU A 335 3.47 -7.31 10.06
CA LEU A 335 3.14 -7.22 11.48
C LEU A 335 4.16 -7.95 12.37
N SER A 336 4.72 -9.08 11.93
CA SER A 336 5.76 -9.77 12.72
C SER A 336 7.04 -8.94 12.86
N HIS A 337 7.36 -8.09 11.89
CA HIS A 337 8.47 -7.15 11.95
C HIS A 337 8.12 -5.84 12.67
N MET A 338 6.92 -5.30 12.43
CA MET A 338 6.47 -4.02 12.99
C MET A 338 6.07 -4.12 14.46
N LEU A 339 5.69 -5.30 14.93
CA LEU A 339 5.26 -5.54 16.30
C LEU A 339 6.23 -6.43 17.08
N ASP A 340 7.44 -6.65 16.54
CA ASP A 340 8.50 -7.27 17.32
C ASP A 340 8.87 -6.35 18.49
N PRO A 341 8.88 -6.85 19.75
CA PRO A 341 9.12 -6.01 20.93
C PRO A 341 10.51 -5.38 21.00
N TRP A 342 11.48 -5.85 20.20
CA TRP A 342 12.79 -5.23 20.07
C TRP A 342 12.82 -4.03 19.13
N SER A 343 11.87 -3.88 18.20
CA SER A 343 11.93 -2.84 17.15
C SER A 343 10.67 -1.99 17.06
N ALA A 344 9.53 -2.46 17.56
CA ALA A 344 8.24 -1.78 17.44
C ALA A 344 8.34 -0.32 17.88
N PHE A 345 7.85 0.61 17.06
CA PHE A 345 7.84 2.07 17.30
C PHE A 345 9.24 2.71 17.46
N SER A 346 10.34 1.99 17.23
CA SER A 346 11.69 2.49 17.42
C SER A 346 12.20 3.35 16.26
N THR A 347 11.41 3.54 15.20
CA THR A 347 11.70 4.46 14.10
C THR A 347 10.39 4.81 13.38
N ALA A 348 10.45 5.67 12.37
CA ALA A 348 9.31 5.92 11.50
C ALA A 348 8.86 4.64 10.78
N VAL A 349 7.56 4.39 10.70
CA VAL A 349 7.01 3.19 10.07
C VAL A 349 7.43 3.06 8.60
N ASP A 350 7.57 4.19 7.91
CA ASP A 350 8.05 4.29 6.53
C ASP A 350 9.48 3.78 6.34
N LEU A 351 10.27 3.66 7.41
CA LEU A 351 11.63 3.12 7.36
C LEU A 351 11.68 1.59 7.55
N VAL A 352 10.59 0.95 7.96
CA VAL A 352 10.58 -0.48 8.25
C VAL A 352 10.81 -1.29 6.97
N ILE A 353 9.94 -1.11 5.96
CA ILE A 353 10.02 -1.85 4.69
C ILE A 353 11.34 -1.60 3.95
N PRO A 354 11.78 -0.36 3.69
CA PRO A 354 13.06 -0.13 3.00
C PRO A 354 14.25 -0.70 3.79
N SER A 355 14.22 -0.68 5.12
CA SER A 355 15.28 -1.31 5.93
C SER A 355 15.27 -2.83 5.80
N LEU A 356 14.11 -3.48 5.80
CA LEU A 356 14.02 -4.93 5.58
C LEU A 356 14.55 -5.32 4.20
N LEU A 357 14.22 -4.56 3.15
CA LEU A 357 14.75 -4.80 1.79
C LEU A 357 16.27 -4.61 1.74
N HIS A 358 16.77 -3.55 2.38
CA HIS A 358 18.19 -3.29 2.48
C HIS A 358 18.95 -4.39 3.23
N ILE A 359 18.39 -4.91 4.33
CA ILE A 359 18.96 -6.02 5.08
C ILE A 359 18.90 -7.32 4.27
N GLN A 360 17.77 -7.59 3.62
CA GLN A 360 17.58 -8.74 2.74
C GLN A 360 18.64 -8.82 1.63
N SER A 361 19.12 -7.68 1.10
CA SER A 361 20.20 -7.69 0.11
C SER A 361 21.56 -8.19 0.64
N ARG A 362 21.71 -8.34 1.97
CA ARG A 362 22.93 -8.81 2.64
C ARG A 362 22.79 -10.20 3.27
N VAL A 363 21.58 -10.75 3.34
CA VAL A 363 21.32 -12.04 3.96
C VAL A 363 20.67 -13.00 2.96
N ARG A 364 20.77 -14.31 3.19
CA ARG A 364 20.11 -15.30 2.32
C ARG A 364 18.58 -15.32 2.49
N SER A 365 18.11 -14.92 3.67
CA SER A 365 16.70 -14.99 4.03
C SER A 365 15.89 -13.91 3.34
N ARG A 366 14.85 -14.35 2.64
CA ARG A 366 13.82 -13.46 2.11
C ARG A 366 12.93 -12.99 3.26
N LEU A 367 13.12 -11.74 3.67
CA LEU A 367 12.32 -11.04 4.68
C LEU A 367 11.00 -10.54 4.09
N LEU A 368 11.04 -10.00 2.87
CA LEU A 368 9.88 -9.40 2.22
C LEU A 368 9.96 -9.52 0.69
N GLU A 369 8.83 -9.79 0.07
CA GLU A 369 8.64 -9.62 -1.37
C GLU A 369 7.84 -8.34 -1.67
N SER A 370 8.54 -7.32 -2.14
CA SER A 370 7.98 -5.98 -2.34
C SER A 370 8.11 -5.52 -3.78
N PHE A 371 7.06 -4.87 -4.28
CA PHE A 371 7.03 -4.24 -5.60
C PHE A 371 6.56 -2.80 -5.50
N SER A 372 6.94 -1.99 -6.48
CA SER A 372 6.54 -0.58 -6.59
C SER A 372 6.04 -0.30 -8.00
N VAL A 373 4.99 0.52 -8.11
CA VAL A 373 4.48 1.01 -9.40
C VAL A 373 5.06 2.39 -9.68
N VAL A 374 5.66 2.55 -10.87
CA VAL A 374 6.30 3.80 -11.32
C VAL A 374 5.78 4.16 -12.73
N PRO A 375 5.24 5.38 -12.94
CA PRO A 375 4.98 6.41 -11.92
C PRO A 375 3.91 5.97 -10.90
N PRO A 376 3.87 6.57 -9.70
CA PRO A 376 2.85 6.27 -8.69
C PRO A 376 1.43 6.50 -9.21
N LEU A 377 0.52 5.60 -8.86
CA LEU A 377 -0.92 5.70 -9.18
C LEU A 377 -1.74 6.33 -8.04
N ILE A 378 -1.08 6.58 -6.91
CA ILE A 378 -1.64 7.21 -5.72
C ILE A 378 -0.61 8.22 -5.20
N VAL A 379 -1.03 9.46 -5.01
CA VAL A 379 -0.15 10.55 -4.56
C VAL A 379 -0.74 11.21 -3.33
N GLN A 380 0.14 11.71 -2.45
CA GLN A 380 -0.31 12.48 -1.30
C GLN A 380 -0.67 13.91 -1.74
N ARG A 381 -1.86 14.36 -1.37
CA ARG A 381 -2.32 15.74 -1.50
C ARG A 381 -1.57 16.62 -0.52
N LYS A 382 -1.26 17.84 -0.95
CA LYS A 382 -0.59 18.88 -0.15
C LYS A 382 -1.46 20.12 0.03
N ASP A 383 -2.78 19.93 -0.03
CA ASP A 383 -3.81 20.97 -0.06
C ASP A 383 -4.26 21.44 1.33
N GLY A 384 -3.60 21.01 2.42
CA GLY A 384 -3.94 21.41 3.78
C GLY A 384 -2.83 21.09 4.81
N PRO A 385 -3.01 21.53 6.07
CA PRO A 385 -2.03 21.33 7.12
C PRO A 385 -1.83 19.84 7.45
N SER A 386 -0.60 19.47 7.76
CA SER A 386 -0.23 18.12 8.20
C SER A 386 -0.59 17.91 9.68
N ASP A 387 -1.12 16.73 10.00
CA ASP A 387 -1.39 16.33 11.39
C ASP A 387 -0.10 15.97 12.16
N LEU A 388 0.99 15.69 11.44
CA LEU A 388 2.26 15.24 12.01
C LEU A 388 3.22 16.37 12.35
N GLN A 389 3.32 17.37 11.48
CA GLN A 389 4.29 18.47 11.58
C GLN A 389 3.66 19.81 11.23
N ARG A 390 4.25 20.93 11.69
CA ARG A 390 3.76 22.26 11.33
C ARG A 390 3.91 22.48 9.81
N GLY A 391 2.85 22.98 9.16
CA GLY A 391 2.81 23.22 7.71
C GLY A 391 2.37 21.98 6.92
N ASN A 392 2.67 21.94 5.63
CA ASN A 392 2.21 20.86 4.71
C ASN A 392 3.25 19.73 4.56
N GLY A 393 4.32 19.76 5.37
CA GLY A 393 5.44 18.85 5.26
C GLY A 393 6.30 19.10 4.03
N SER A 394 6.76 18.04 3.37
CA SER A 394 7.51 18.13 2.11
C SER A 394 6.68 18.83 1.03
N LYS A 395 7.31 19.74 0.28
CA LYS A 395 6.74 20.36 -0.93
C LYS A 395 6.65 19.37 -2.11
N TRP A 396 7.37 18.24 -2.05
CA TRP A 396 7.29 17.22 -3.10
C TRP A 396 5.86 16.67 -3.21
N ARG A 397 5.37 16.59 -4.44
CA ARG A 397 4.09 16.03 -4.81
C ARG A 397 4.30 15.11 -6.02
N GLY A 398 3.68 13.94 -6.01
CA GLY A 398 3.63 13.09 -7.20
C GLY A 398 2.62 13.64 -8.22
N LEU A 399 2.82 13.30 -9.49
CA LEU A 399 1.90 13.64 -10.56
C LEU A 399 1.06 12.42 -10.93
N LEU A 400 -0.25 12.62 -11.06
CA LEU A 400 -1.17 11.64 -11.63
C LEU A 400 -1.48 12.04 -13.08
N ARG A 401 -1.66 11.05 -13.94
CA ARG A 401 -2.10 11.26 -15.32
C ARG A 401 -3.55 11.73 -15.36
N ASP A 402 -4.41 11.16 -14.52
CA ASP A 402 -5.84 11.42 -14.49
C ASP A 402 -6.35 11.48 -13.05
N SER A 403 -6.11 12.62 -12.39
CA SER A 403 -6.48 12.85 -10.99
C SER A 403 -8.00 12.73 -10.76
N THR A 404 -8.37 11.90 -9.80
CA THR A 404 -9.78 11.78 -9.38
C THR A 404 -10.26 13.05 -8.69
N VAL A 405 -9.44 13.66 -7.84
CA VAL A 405 -9.81 14.90 -7.13
C VAL A 405 -9.97 16.06 -8.10
N GLU A 406 -9.12 16.18 -9.11
CA GLU A 406 -9.26 17.17 -10.19
C GLU A 406 -10.61 17.01 -10.90
N ARG A 407 -10.99 15.79 -11.29
CA ARG A 407 -12.29 15.53 -11.92
C ARG A 407 -13.45 15.96 -11.05
N ILE A 408 -13.43 15.62 -9.76
CA ILE A 408 -14.48 16.01 -8.80
C ILE A 408 -14.59 17.54 -8.74
N ARG A 409 -13.47 18.26 -8.65
CA ARG A 409 -13.46 19.72 -8.57
C ARG A 409 -13.90 20.39 -9.86
N ARG A 410 -13.49 19.87 -11.02
CA ARG A 410 -13.93 20.35 -12.33
C ARG A 410 -15.44 20.19 -12.50
N ASP A 411 -15.99 19.04 -12.12
CA ASP A 411 -17.43 18.79 -12.15
C ASP A 411 -18.23 19.79 -11.30
N ARG A 412 -17.67 20.20 -10.16
CA ARG A 412 -18.26 21.21 -9.27
C ARG A 412 -18.06 22.66 -9.74
N GLY A 413 -17.24 22.89 -10.76
CA GLY A 413 -16.81 24.24 -11.13
C GLY A 413 -15.92 24.92 -10.08
N GLU A 414 -15.30 24.12 -9.20
CA GLU A 414 -14.37 24.57 -8.14
C GLU A 414 -12.90 24.52 -8.60
N TRP A 415 -12.64 24.00 -9.81
CA TRP A 415 -11.31 23.96 -10.38
C TRP A 415 -10.86 25.36 -10.83
N ASN A 416 -9.67 25.76 -10.41
CA ASN A 416 -8.98 26.94 -10.90
C ASN A 416 -7.70 26.47 -11.59
N ASP A 417 -7.35 27.05 -12.74
CA ASP A 417 -6.09 26.74 -13.43
C ASP A 417 -4.86 27.24 -12.65
N ASP A 418 -5.03 28.14 -11.66
CA ASP A 418 -3.98 28.43 -10.66
C ASP A 418 -3.66 27.24 -9.74
N TRP A 419 -4.46 26.17 -9.80
CA TRP A 419 -4.21 24.90 -9.11
C TRP A 419 -3.25 24.01 -9.91
N GLU A 420 -2.99 24.33 -11.18
CA GLU A 420 -1.87 23.76 -11.92
C GLU A 420 -0.58 24.07 -11.17
N ASP A 421 0.28 23.06 -11.14
CA ASP A 421 1.61 23.12 -10.59
C ASP A 421 2.32 24.33 -11.20
N LYS A 422 2.30 25.46 -10.49
CA LYS A 422 3.39 26.42 -10.59
C LYS A 422 4.58 25.63 -10.10
N ASP A 423 5.23 24.94 -11.03
CA ASP A 423 6.64 24.62 -10.98
C ASP A 423 7.29 25.96 -10.64
N GLU A 424 7.40 26.26 -9.36
CA GLU A 424 8.24 27.33 -8.90
C GLU A 424 9.64 26.85 -9.31
N ASP A 425 10.06 27.31 -10.50
CA ASP A 425 11.29 27.13 -11.28
C ASP A 425 12.58 27.39 -10.48
N GLU A 426 12.59 27.14 -9.18
CA GLU A 426 13.82 27.04 -8.43
C GLU A 426 14.39 25.64 -8.69
N GLU A 427 15.22 25.54 -9.73
CA GLU A 427 16.19 24.47 -10.08
C GLU A 427 17.05 23.93 -8.90
N ARG A 428 16.76 24.32 -7.65
CA ARG A 428 17.47 23.94 -6.42
C ARG A 428 16.78 22.90 -5.56
N TRP A 429 15.56 22.44 -5.90
CA TRP A 429 14.89 21.38 -5.15
C TRP A 429 15.45 20.00 -5.52
N VAL A 430 16.75 19.82 -5.25
CA VAL A 430 17.40 18.51 -5.16
C VAL A 430 16.50 17.61 -4.31
N ASP A 431 16.19 16.43 -4.83
CA ASP A 431 15.54 15.33 -4.14
C ASP A 431 16.01 15.33 -2.66
N PRO A 432 15.14 15.66 -1.68
CA PRO A 432 15.51 15.55 -0.27
C PRO A 432 16.00 14.13 0.04
N ALA A 433 15.51 13.13 -0.72
CA ALA A 433 15.97 11.76 -0.64
C ALA A 433 17.42 11.56 -1.13
N LEU A 434 17.99 12.42 -1.99
CA LEU A 434 19.43 12.39 -2.29
C LEU A 434 20.24 12.70 -1.02
N LYS A 435 19.83 13.71 -0.24
CA LYS A 435 20.45 14.03 1.05
C LYS A 435 20.14 12.99 2.13
N LEU A 436 18.94 12.38 2.12
CA LEU A 436 18.54 11.35 3.07
C LEU A 436 19.19 9.98 2.76
N ARG A 437 19.48 9.65 1.49
CA ARG A 437 20.17 8.42 1.10
C ARG A 437 21.68 8.50 1.34
N CYS A 438 22.26 9.70 1.24
CA CYS A 438 23.69 9.92 1.41
C CYS A 438 24.08 10.09 2.90
N ALA A 439 23.90 9.06 3.71
CA ALA A 439 24.92 8.78 4.72
C ALA A 439 25.97 7.89 4.00
N PRO A 440 27.27 8.22 4.05
CA PRO A 440 28.29 7.34 3.48
C PRO A 440 28.17 5.94 4.12
N VAL A 441 28.19 4.93 3.26
CA VAL A 441 28.20 3.50 3.64
C VAL A 441 29.47 3.17 4.39
#